data_AF-A0A958EA63-F1
#
_entry.id   AF-A0A958EA63-F1
#
_cell.length_a   1.000
_cell.length_b   1.000
_cell.length_c   1.000
_cell.angle_alpha   90.00
_cell.angle_beta   90.00
_cell.angle_gamma   90.00
#
_symmetry.space_group_name_H-M   'P 1'
#
loop_
_entity.id
_entity.type
_entity.pdbx_description
1 polymer ?
#
loop_
_entity_poly.entity_id
_entity_poly.type
_entity_poly.pdbx_seq_one_letter_code
_entity_poly.pdbx_strand_id
1 'polypeptide(L)'
;MLLLVGLYLVLTIPDGLWKEEDAVREKSKSNMTALYDAQKYYYSKTQSFVPSDSLEKLLTFIANDADLARRREIGALTEDLNNALGGVLDVDVMQSILPMLQGIDEIKGDLTYNNRYLARYDGSGDGPNLMAAKDEIATALESFQEGSTHPNFHTVQTYVDSVNYLRERLNDYPLTEAVTLGQHYVDSLSAYIGDVEVSEVAKEWGSLYDKIAAFVKMIKATDVVSVSNIADRLPKFNDQVRTAVTKLSGVNLSQGASSLAAKSQALAALGEKFGTEAMADLAKEEGLLQLSEVDSTLLNLSKDNFFDPDTYDGEQRYIMAYRPGNSYLVVESPNLLGQFGDKVRNATKPLVNLSLYDGLNGVYTALDSSKSEMTSVKDRYRLGRYNTDIILTMKEVIAEMDNLGSVKFVRYANDLKEFVDTVQTTSRLSVVKPMVENLVQKADTLASRLESRDVSDLMERLTYFGGKIQKLDSLIQNSNIPARVRSNIKPFSTQYQDVFGALESLKGSLNPGDAGKIRTAIHEVFQDVEEVLNGYPEKVAVVFEKMHENHGFIENGIKSWETSE
;
A
#
# COMPACT_ATOMS: atom_id res chain seq x y z
N MET A 1 -11.43 -15.95 46.35
CA MET A 1 -12.37 -15.70 45.23
C MET A 1 -12.23 -14.28 44.70
N LEU A 2 -12.44 -13.23 45.51
CA LEU A 2 -12.28 -11.82 45.08
C LEU A 2 -10.91 -11.49 44.46
N LEU A 3 -9.81 -12.03 45.01
CA LEU A 3 -8.46 -11.87 44.44
C LEU A 3 -8.27 -12.57 43.08
N LEU A 4 -8.88 -13.74 42.87
CA LEU A 4 -8.83 -14.46 41.60
C LEU A 4 -9.68 -13.77 40.52
N VAL A 5 -10.85 -13.24 40.90
CA VAL A 5 -11.70 -12.43 40.02
C VAL A 5 -11.02 -11.11 39.69
N GLY A 6 -10.37 -10.46 40.65
CA GLY A 6 -9.58 -9.24 40.43
C GLY A 6 -8.39 -9.48 39.49
N LEU A 7 -7.64 -10.57 39.69
CA LEU A 7 -6.52 -10.93 38.80
C LEU A 7 -7.00 -11.27 37.38
N TYR A 8 -8.12 -11.99 37.25
CA TYR A 8 -8.74 -12.29 35.97
C TYR A 8 -9.14 -11.01 35.23
N LEU A 9 -9.85 -10.09 35.89
CA LEU A 9 -10.26 -8.81 35.30
C LEU A 9 -9.06 -7.93 34.91
N VAL A 10 -8.00 -7.90 35.72
CA VAL A 10 -6.77 -7.15 35.43
C VAL A 10 -6.00 -7.72 34.23
N LEU A 11 -6.12 -9.01 33.95
CA LEU A 11 -5.48 -9.62 32.78
C LEU A 11 -6.36 -9.55 31.52
N THR A 12 -7.67 -9.77 31.64
CA THR A 12 -8.56 -9.88 30.46
C THR A 12 -9.03 -8.53 29.93
N ILE A 13 -9.19 -7.51 30.78
CA ILE A 13 -9.68 -6.20 30.34
C ILE A 13 -8.65 -5.48 29.46
N PRO A 14 -7.36 -5.37 29.84
CA PRO A 14 -6.33 -4.77 28.97
C PRO A 14 -6.17 -5.51 27.64
N ASP A 15 -6.13 -6.85 27.66
CA ASP A 15 -6.00 -7.65 26.44
C ASP A 15 -7.22 -7.45 25.51
N GLY A 16 -8.42 -7.34 26.06
CA GLY A 16 -9.62 -7.00 25.31
C GLY A 16 -9.57 -5.60 24.71
N LEU A 17 -9.11 -4.60 25.48
CA LEU A 17 -8.98 -3.22 25.03
C LEU A 17 -7.92 -3.07 23.92
N TRP A 18 -6.75 -3.68 24.07
CA TRP A 18 -5.71 -3.64 23.03
C TRP A 18 -6.16 -4.28 21.73
N LYS A 19 -6.88 -5.41 21.80
CA LYS A 19 -7.48 -6.04 20.62
C LYS A 19 -8.55 -5.16 19.96
N GLU A 20 -9.31 -4.41 20.75
CA GLU A 20 -10.29 -3.46 20.23
C GLU A 20 -9.59 -2.26 19.55
N GLU A 21 -8.55 -1.71 20.17
CA GLU A 21 -7.72 -0.64 19.60
C GLU A 21 -7.09 -1.06 18.26
N ASP A 22 -6.49 -2.25 18.22
CA ASP A 22 -5.92 -2.79 16.99
C ASP A 22 -7.00 -3.03 15.93
N ALA A 23 -8.17 -3.55 16.31
CA ALA A 23 -9.27 -3.74 15.37
C ALA A 23 -9.82 -2.41 14.83
N VAL A 24 -9.90 -1.37 15.66
CA VAL A 24 -10.32 -0.01 15.26
C VAL A 24 -9.29 0.61 14.32
N ARG A 25 -8.00 0.53 14.66
CA ARG A 25 -6.89 1.01 13.83
C ARG A 25 -6.87 0.34 12.46
N GLU A 26 -6.95 -0.99 12.42
CA GLU A 26 -6.99 -1.75 11.17
C GLU A 26 -8.23 -1.43 10.34
N LYS A 27 -9.40 -1.31 11.00
CA LYS A 27 -10.64 -0.90 10.32
C LYS A 27 -10.52 0.52 9.76
N SER A 28 -9.94 1.45 10.49
CA SER A 28 -9.77 2.84 10.03
C SER A 28 -8.84 2.92 8.81
N LYS A 29 -7.67 2.27 8.89
CA LYS A 29 -6.72 2.17 7.75
C LYS A 29 -7.31 1.47 6.54
N SER A 30 -8.08 0.39 6.76
CA SER A 30 -8.80 -0.32 5.70
C SER A 30 -9.87 0.57 5.06
N ASN A 31 -10.66 1.29 5.85
CA ASN A 31 -11.66 2.25 5.36
C ASN A 31 -11.02 3.36 4.50
N MET A 32 -9.90 3.95 4.95
CA MET A 32 -9.17 4.95 4.17
C MET A 32 -8.65 4.39 2.85
N THR A 33 -8.10 3.18 2.86
CA THR A 33 -7.61 2.50 1.65
C THR A 33 -8.76 2.22 0.68
N ALA A 34 -9.88 1.70 1.18
CA ALA A 34 -11.06 1.43 0.37
C ALA A 34 -11.63 2.69 -0.28
N LEU A 35 -11.70 3.79 0.46
CA LEU A 35 -12.11 5.07 -0.07
C LEU A 35 -11.12 5.63 -1.11
N TYR A 36 -9.82 5.50 -0.86
CA TYR A 36 -8.78 5.94 -1.78
C TYR A 36 -8.89 5.19 -3.13
N ASP A 37 -9.03 3.87 -3.08
CA ASP A 37 -9.17 3.03 -4.27
C ASP A 37 -10.50 3.27 -5.00
N ALA A 38 -11.60 3.44 -4.26
CA ALA A 38 -12.89 3.82 -4.83
C ALA A 38 -12.84 5.15 -5.58
N GLN A 39 -12.18 6.16 -5.01
CA GLN A 39 -12.00 7.46 -5.64
C GLN A 39 -11.11 7.37 -6.88
N LYS A 40 -10.02 6.61 -6.83
CA LYS A 40 -9.16 6.38 -8.00
C LYS A 40 -9.89 5.63 -9.12
N TYR A 41 -10.67 4.61 -8.77
CA TYR A 41 -11.50 3.88 -9.71
C TYR A 41 -12.51 4.82 -10.38
N TYR A 42 -13.23 5.61 -9.60
CA TYR A 42 -14.17 6.62 -10.08
C TYR A 42 -13.48 7.67 -10.98
N TYR A 43 -12.29 8.17 -10.60
CA TYR A 43 -11.51 9.11 -11.40
C TYR A 43 -11.06 8.51 -12.73
N SER A 44 -10.63 7.24 -12.75
CA SER A 44 -10.19 6.59 -13.99
C SER A 44 -11.29 6.56 -15.06
N LYS A 45 -12.57 6.51 -14.64
CA LYS A 45 -13.74 6.45 -15.51
C LYS A 45 -14.36 7.83 -15.79
N THR A 46 -14.28 8.77 -14.85
CA THR A 46 -14.99 10.07 -14.94
C THR A 46 -14.09 11.29 -15.05
N GLN A 47 -12.78 11.14 -14.84
CA GLN A 47 -11.79 12.23 -14.75
C GLN A 47 -12.10 13.28 -13.66
N SER A 48 -12.86 12.89 -12.64
CA SER A 48 -13.24 13.72 -11.50
C SER A 48 -13.27 12.91 -10.20
N PHE A 49 -13.20 13.57 -9.05
CA PHE A 49 -13.36 12.93 -7.74
C PHE A 49 -14.68 13.31 -7.08
N VAL A 50 -15.16 12.48 -6.16
CA VAL A 50 -16.36 12.74 -5.37
C VAL A 50 -15.98 13.49 -4.08
N PRO A 51 -16.62 14.61 -3.74
CA PRO A 51 -16.36 15.29 -2.45
C PRO A 51 -16.83 14.47 -1.24
N SER A 52 -16.27 14.72 -0.05
CA SER A 52 -16.61 14.01 1.20
C SER A 52 -18.10 14.03 1.58
N ASP A 53 -18.81 15.09 1.21
CA ASP A 53 -20.25 15.26 1.50
C ASP A 53 -21.16 14.41 0.59
N SER A 54 -20.59 13.75 -0.41
CA SER A 54 -21.31 13.08 -1.48
C SER A 54 -20.81 11.65 -1.74
N LEU A 55 -20.09 11.04 -0.78
CA LEU A 55 -19.47 9.71 -0.92
C LEU A 55 -20.45 8.60 -1.34
N GLU A 56 -21.73 8.74 -1.04
CA GLU A 56 -22.80 7.84 -1.51
C GLU A 56 -22.84 7.69 -3.04
N LYS A 57 -22.36 8.69 -3.78
CA LYS A 57 -22.20 8.59 -5.24
C LYS A 57 -21.22 7.50 -5.66
N LEU A 58 -20.21 7.21 -4.84
CA LEU A 58 -19.25 6.12 -5.10
C LEU A 58 -19.96 4.76 -5.02
N LEU A 59 -20.81 4.53 -4.02
CA LEU A 59 -21.55 3.27 -3.90
C LEU A 59 -22.47 3.07 -5.10
N THR A 60 -23.24 4.10 -5.47
CA THR A 60 -24.13 4.04 -6.63
C THR A 60 -23.34 3.83 -7.92
N PHE A 61 -22.16 4.44 -8.06
CA PHE A 61 -21.31 4.25 -9.23
C PHE A 61 -20.80 2.81 -9.33
N ILE A 62 -20.22 2.30 -8.25
CA ILE A 62 -19.68 0.93 -8.17
C ILE A 62 -20.79 -0.12 -8.38
N ALA A 63 -21.95 0.08 -7.76
CA ALA A 63 -23.09 -0.84 -7.90
C ALA A 63 -23.65 -0.90 -9.33
N ASN A 64 -23.48 0.17 -10.12
CA ASN A 64 -23.93 0.24 -11.52
C ASN A 64 -22.80 -0.08 -12.52
N ASP A 65 -21.61 -0.45 -12.06
CA ASP A 65 -20.50 -0.82 -12.95
C ASP A 65 -20.68 -2.25 -13.47
N ALA A 66 -21.01 -2.36 -14.77
CA ALA A 66 -21.28 -3.64 -15.41
C ALA A 66 -20.05 -4.55 -15.50
N ASP A 67 -18.83 -4.00 -15.64
CA ASP A 67 -17.61 -4.80 -15.73
C ASP A 67 -17.28 -5.42 -14.38
N LEU A 68 -17.41 -4.64 -13.30
CA LEU A 68 -17.20 -5.11 -11.94
C LEU A 68 -18.25 -6.14 -11.51
N ALA A 69 -19.53 -5.90 -11.84
CA ALA A 69 -20.60 -6.86 -11.63
C ALA A 69 -20.34 -8.17 -12.38
N ARG A 70 -19.92 -8.08 -13.64
CA ARG A 70 -19.52 -9.24 -14.46
C ARG A 70 -18.39 -10.04 -13.81
N ARG A 71 -17.31 -9.38 -13.35
CA ARG A 71 -16.20 -10.06 -12.65
C ARG A 71 -16.64 -10.73 -11.34
N ARG A 72 -17.51 -10.08 -10.57
CA ARG A 72 -18.11 -10.67 -9.36
C ARG A 72 -18.89 -11.93 -9.67
N GLU A 73 -19.72 -11.90 -10.70
CA GLU A 73 -20.53 -13.05 -11.10
C GLU A 73 -19.65 -14.20 -11.59
N ILE A 74 -18.62 -13.94 -12.41
CA ILE A 74 -17.65 -14.98 -12.82
C ILE A 74 -16.96 -15.58 -11.60
N GLY A 75 -16.52 -14.75 -10.64
CA GLY A 75 -15.94 -15.23 -9.38
C GLY A 75 -16.88 -16.14 -8.59
N ALA A 76 -18.16 -15.75 -8.44
CA ALA A 76 -19.16 -16.57 -7.77
C ALA A 76 -19.44 -17.90 -8.49
N LEU A 77 -19.52 -17.89 -9.83
CA LEU A 77 -19.67 -19.13 -10.61
C LEU A 77 -18.43 -20.04 -10.51
N THR A 78 -17.24 -19.43 -10.45
CA THR A 78 -15.98 -20.16 -10.25
C THR A 78 -15.95 -20.80 -8.86
N GLU A 79 -16.39 -20.08 -7.83
CA GLU A 79 -16.50 -20.59 -6.45
C GLU A 79 -17.53 -21.74 -6.35
N ASP A 80 -18.70 -21.59 -6.99
CA ASP A 80 -19.70 -22.67 -7.09
C ASP A 80 -19.10 -23.94 -7.69
N LEU A 81 -18.36 -23.82 -8.80
CA LEU A 81 -17.70 -24.95 -9.47
C LEU A 81 -16.57 -25.54 -8.62
N ASN A 82 -15.74 -24.68 -8.02
CA ASN A 82 -14.66 -25.09 -7.12
C ASN A 82 -15.20 -25.90 -5.93
N ASN A 83 -16.29 -25.45 -5.33
CA ASN A 83 -16.98 -26.14 -4.23
C ASN A 83 -17.59 -27.47 -4.69
N ALA A 84 -18.16 -27.53 -5.89
CA ALA A 84 -18.68 -28.78 -6.44
C ALA A 84 -17.58 -29.82 -6.70
N LEU A 85 -16.45 -29.41 -7.30
CA LEU A 85 -15.27 -30.26 -7.49
C LEU A 85 -14.64 -30.66 -6.15
N GLY A 86 -14.57 -29.76 -5.18
CA GLY A 86 -14.16 -30.07 -3.80
C GLY A 86 -15.07 -31.13 -3.17
N GLY A 87 -16.39 -31.01 -3.36
CA GLY A 87 -17.35 -31.98 -2.88
C GLY A 87 -17.20 -33.38 -3.49
N VAL A 88 -16.63 -33.52 -4.69
CA VAL A 88 -16.25 -34.81 -5.30
C VAL A 88 -15.03 -35.40 -4.58
N LEU A 89 -14.00 -34.56 -4.35
CA LEU A 89 -12.78 -34.95 -3.65
C LEU A 89 -13.03 -35.27 -2.17
N ASP A 90 -14.12 -34.77 -1.60
CA ASP A 90 -14.58 -35.03 -0.23
C ASP A 90 -15.30 -36.37 -0.05
N VAL A 91 -15.55 -37.13 -1.10
CA VAL A 91 -16.08 -38.51 -0.97
C VAL A 91 -15.03 -39.39 -0.30
N ASP A 92 -15.42 -40.21 0.70
CA ASP A 92 -14.52 -41.02 1.54
C ASP A 92 -13.45 -41.81 0.76
N VAL A 93 -13.82 -42.37 -0.40
CA VAL A 93 -12.89 -43.09 -1.29
C VAL A 93 -11.82 -42.13 -1.84
N MET A 94 -12.22 -40.95 -2.30
CA MET A 94 -11.31 -39.94 -2.88
C MET A 94 -10.43 -39.30 -1.80
N GLN A 95 -10.98 -39.04 -0.61
CA GLN A 95 -10.21 -38.61 0.56
C GLN A 95 -9.18 -39.65 1.00
N SER A 96 -9.36 -40.92 0.63
CA SER A 96 -8.37 -41.98 0.86
C SER A 96 -7.36 -42.07 -0.29
N ILE A 97 -7.75 -41.84 -1.54
CA ILE A 97 -6.86 -41.93 -2.70
C ILE A 97 -5.94 -40.70 -2.84
N LEU A 98 -6.45 -39.49 -2.61
CA LEU A 98 -5.69 -38.25 -2.81
C LEU A 98 -4.42 -38.17 -1.94
N PRO A 99 -4.44 -38.52 -0.63
CA PRO A 99 -3.21 -38.56 0.16
C PRO A 99 -2.24 -39.68 -0.27
N MET A 100 -2.73 -40.75 -0.92
CA MET A 100 -1.85 -41.78 -1.49
C MET A 100 -1.06 -41.23 -2.67
N LEU A 101 -1.75 -40.54 -3.59
CA LEU A 101 -1.14 -39.84 -4.73
C LEU A 101 -0.02 -38.91 -4.27
N GLN A 102 -0.36 -37.98 -3.37
CA GLN A 102 0.60 -37.02 -2.82
C GLN A 102 1.77 -37.72 -2.13
N GLY A 103 1.51 -38.74 -1.32
CA GLY A 103 2.56 -39.47 -0.62
C GLY A 103 3.50 -40.22 -1.58
N ILE A 104 2.98 -40.80 -2.66
CA ILE A 104 3.79 -41.48 -3.68
C ILE A 104 4.64 -40.49 -4.46
N ASP A 105 4.09 -39.35 -4.86
CA ASP A 105 4.82 -38.31 -5.58
C ASP A 105 5.94 -37.72 -4.72
N GLU A 106 5.70 -37.49 -3.44
CA GLU A 106 6.72 -37.06 -2.48
C GLU A 106 7.82 -38.11 -2.30
N ILE A 107 7.48 -39.41 -2.25
CA ILE A 107 8.48 -40.49 -2.21
C ILE A 107 9.31 -40.47 -3.50
N LYS A 108 8.69 -40.43 -4.68
CA LYS A 108 9.39 -40.37 -5.98
C LYS A 108 10.29 -39.13 -6.08
N GLY A 109 9.79 -37.99 -5.64
CA GLY A 109 10.52 -36.72 -5.55
C GLY A 109 11.76 -36.85 -4.65
N ASP A 110 11.60 -37.43 -3.46
CA ASP A 110 12.70 -37.63 -2.52
C ASP A 110 13.77 -38.60 -3.04
N LEU A 111 13.36 -39.70 -3.68
CA LEU A 111 14.30 -40.64 -4.31
C LEU A 111 15.10 -39.98 -5.44
N THR A 112 14.45 -39.11 -6.22
CA THR A 112 15.07 -38.41 -7.35
C THR A 112 16.00 -37.29 -6.89
N TYR A 113 15.54 -36.44 -5.96
CA TYR A 113 16.30 -35.30 -5.45
C TYR A 113 17.60 -35.74 -4.76
N ASN A 114 17.59 -36.90 -4.10
CA ASN A 114 18.74 -37.40 -3.35
C ASN A 114 19.67 -38.33 -4.14
N ASN A 115 19.46 -38.49 -5.45
CA ASN A 115 20.27 -39.37 -6.32
C ASN A 115 21.77 -39.18 -6.11
N ARG A 116 22.24 -37.93 -5.99
CA ARG A 116 23.66 -37.60 -5.80
C ARG A 116 24.26 -38.23 -4.55
N TYR A 117 23.50 -38.30 -3.46
CA TYR A 117 23.98 -38.84 -2.18
C TYR A 117 23.92 -40.37 -2.19
N LEU A 118 22.85 -40.93 -2.76
CA LEU A 118 22.67 -42.37 -2.89
C LEU A 118 23.71 -43.01 -3.83
N ALA A 119 24.09 -42.32 -4.91
CA ALA A 119 25.09 -42.79 -5.89
C ALA A 119 26.48 -43.04 -5.31
N ARG A 120 26.82 -42.46 -4.15
CA ARG A 120 28.09 -42.74 -3.46
C ARG A 120 28.22 -44.20 -3.00
N TYR A 121 27.08 -44.89 -2.90
CA TYR A 121 26.96 -46.25 -2.42
C TYR A 121 26.60 -47.24 -3.54
N ASP A 122 26.77 -46.83 -4.80
CA ASP A 122 26.63 -47.71 -5.96
C ASP A 122 27.93 -48.51 -6.18
N GLY A 123 27.87 -49.83 -6.03
CA GLY A 123 28.98 -50.73 -6.39
C GLY A 123 30.23 -50.73 -5.48
N SER A 124 30.18 -50.18 -4.26
CA SER A 124 31.31 -50.27 -3.30
C SER A 124 31.26 -51.58 -2.50
N GLY A 125 32.32 -52.38 -2.59
CA GLY A 125 32.34 -53.82 -2.29
C GLY A 125 32.00 -54.31 -0.88
N ASP A 126 31.73 -53.43 0.09
CA ASP A 126 31.32 -53.78 1.46
C ASP A 126 30.13 -52.94 2.01
N GLY A 127 29.57 -52.01 1.20
CA GLY A 127 28.49 -51.10 1.62
C GLY A 127 27.10 -51.51 1.10
N PRO A 128 26.00 -51.01 1.70
CA PRO A 128 24.65 -51.25 1.18
C PRO A 128 24.49 -50.62 -0.21
N ASN A 129 24.01 -51.38 -1.20
CA ASN A 129 23.76 -50.85 -2.55
C ASN A 129 22.48 -50.00 -2.56
N LEU A 130 22.63 -48.70 -2.26
CA LEU A 130 21.51 -47.77 -2.16
C LEU A 130 20.88 -47.42 -3.52
N MET A 131 21.66 -47.42 -4.59
CA MET A 131 21.14 -47.12 -5.93
C MET A 131 20.25 -48.25 -6.45
N ALA A 132 20.69 -49.51 -6.33
CA ALA A 132 19.87 -50.65 -6.72
C ALA A 132 18.56 -50.72 -5.92
N ALA A 133 18.61 -50.48 -4.60
CA ALA A 133 17.40 -50.46 -3.77
C ALA A 133 16.45 -49.31 -4.12
N LYS A 134 16.99 -48.12 -4.41
CA LYS A 134 16.21 -46.96 -4.86
C LYS A 134 15.56 -47.21 -6.21
N ASP A 135 16.28 -47.78 -7.17
CA ASP A 135 15.74 -48.09 -8.50
C ASP A 135 14.69 -49.22 -8.42
N GLU A 136 14.88 -50.23 -7.57
CA GLU A 136 13.86 -51.25 -7.30
C GLU A 136 12.58 -50.64 -6.71
N ILE A 137 12.71 -49.70 -5.76
CA ILE A 137 11.56 -48.98 -5.20
C ILE A 137 10.89 -48.12 -6.27
N ALA A 138 11.65 -47.40 -7.10
CA ALA A 138 11.10 -46.57 -8.17
C ALA A 138 10.29 -47.40 -9.17
N THR A 139 10.84 -48.53 -9.64
CA THR A 139 10.13 -49.47 -10.51
C THR A 139 8.90 -50.07 -9.83
N ALA A 140 8.97 -50.37 -8.54
CA ALA A 140 7.82 -50.88 -7.80
C ALA A 140 6.72 -49.81 -7.60
N LEU A 141 7.08 -48.54 -7.41
CA LEU A 141 6.13 -47.43 -7.35
C LEU A 141 5.48 -47.17 -8.72
N GLU A 142 6.23 -47.27 -9.81
CA GLU A 142 5.68 -47.22 -11.17
C GLU A 142 4.73 -48.38 -11.44
N SER A 143 5.11 -49.61 -11.07
CA SER A 143 4.23 -50.77 -11.17
C SER A 143 2.96 -50.60 -10.32
N PHE A 144 3.07 -50.00 -9.13
CA PHE A 144 1.89 -49.73 -8.29
C PHE A 144 1.00 -48.62 -8.87
N GLN A 145 1.57 -47.64 -9.55
CA GLN A 145 0.79 -46.55 -10.13
C GLN A 145 0.22 -46.88 -11.51
N GLU A 146 0.88 -47.70 -12.34
CA GLU A 146 0.54 -47.93 -13.75
C GLU A 146 0.34 -49.42 -14.09
N GLY A 147 0.49 -50.30 -13.11
CA GLY A 147 0.43 -51.75 -13.29
C GLY A 147 -0.97 -52.25 -13.64
N SER A 148 -1.00 -53.33 -14.41
CA SER A 148 -2.24 -53.98 -14.85
C SER A 148 -2.89 -54.86 -13.76
N THR A 149 -2.32 -54.92 -12.56
CA THR A 149 -2.79 -55.75 -11.43
C THR A 149 -4.06 -55.22 -10.77
N HIS A 150 -4.28 -53.90 -10.80
CA HIS A 150 -5.45 -53.22 -10.22
C HIS A 150 -5.90 -52.08 -11.15
N PRO A 151 -6.44 -52.40 -12.35
CA PRO A 151 -6.75 -51.42 -13.38
C PRO A 151 -7.87 -50.45 -12.96
N ASN A 152 -8.85 -50.87 -12.16
CA ASN A 152 -9.91 -49.96 -11.70
C ASN A 152 -9.36 -48.96 -10.69
N PHE A 153 -8.51 -49.39 -9.76
CA PHE A 153 -7.82 -48.49 -8.85
C PHE A 153 -6.99 -47.43 -9.60
N HIS A 154 -6.17 -47.85 -10.58
CA HIS A 154 -5.37 -46.92 -11.39
C HIS A 154 -6.25 -45.91 -12.13
N THR A 155 -7.35 -46.37 -12.71
CA THR A 155 -8.29 -45.52 -13.44
C THR A 155 -8.93 -44.49 -12.50
N VAL A 156 -9.40 -44.93 -11.32
CA VAL A 156 -9.96 -44.04 -10.29
C VAL A 156 -8.91 -43.02 -9.83
N GLN A 157 -7.69 -43.45 -9.54
CA GLN A 157 -6.59 -42.58 -9.15
C GLN A 157 -6.33 -41.48 -10.19
N THR A 158 -6.28 -41.85 -11.48
CA THR A 158 -6.04 -40.90 -12.59
C THR A 158 -7.14 -39.84 -12.65
N TYR A 159 -8.40 -40.22 -12.49
CA TYR A 159 -9.50 -39.27 -12.51
C TYR A 159 -9.61 -38.43 -11.23
N VAL A 160 -9.21 -38.97 -10.06
CA VAL A 160 -9.08 -38.16 -8.83
C VAL A 160 -8.05 -37.05 -9.02
N ASP A 161 -6.88 -37.39 -9.58
CA ASP A 161 -5.84 -36.41 -9.88
C ASP A 161 -6.33 -35.37 -10.89
N SER A 162 -7.03 -35.81 -11.94
CA SER A 162 -7.63 -34.92 -12.95
C SER A 162 -8.66 -33.94 -12.36
N VAL A 163 -9.49 -34.39 -11.41
CA VAL A 163 -10.44 -33.51 -10.69
C VAL A 163 -9.69 -32.51 -9.81
N ASN A 164 -8.65 -32.94 -9.09
CA ASN A 164 -7.86 -32.05 -8.25
C ASN A 164 -7.12 -30.99 -9.09
N TYR A 165 -6.50 -31.41 -10.20
CA TYR A 165 -5.83 -30.55 -11.14
C TYR A 165 -6.78 -29.52 -11.77
N LEU A 166 -7.96 -29.96 -12.22
CA LEU A 166 -8.98 -29.05 -12.77
C LEU A 166 -9.42 -28.01 -11.73
N ARG A 167 -9.61 -28.43 -10.47
CA ARG A 167 -9.97 -27.53 -9.37
C ARG A 167 -8.91 -26.45 -9.12
N GLU A 168 -7.63 -26.83 -9.13
CA GLU A 168 -6.51 -25.91 -8.92
C GLU A 168 -6.29 -24.95 -10.09
N ARG A 169 -6.76 -25.30 -11.29
CA ARG A 169 -6.52 -24.56 -12.53
C ARG A 169 -7.80 -24.11 -13.23
N LEU A 170 -8.87 -23.85 -12.49
CA LEU A 170 -10.14 -23.37 -13.05
C LEU A 170 -10.00 -22.06 -13.86
N ASN A 171 -8.98 -21.27 -13.55
CA ASN A 171 -8.66 -20.04 -14.26
C ASN A 171 -8.01 -20.24 -15.64
N ASP A 172 -7.69 -21.48 -16.01
CA ASP A 172 -7.12 -21.81 -17.32
C ASP A 172 -8.17 -22.33 -18.31
N TYR A 173 -9.44 -22.42 -17.87
CA TYR A 173 -10.53 -22.98 -18.65
C TYR A 173 -11.78 -22.08 -18.60
N PRO A 174 -12.51 -21.96 -19.72
CA PRO A 174 -13.88 -21.49 -19.70
C PRO A 174 -14.71 -22.30 -18.70
N LEU A 175 -15.57 -21.63 -17.90
CA LEU A 175 -16.37 -22.32 -16.87
C LEU A 175 -17.27 -23.45 -17.43
N THR A 176 -17.80 -23.26 -18.64
CA THR A 176 -18.55 -24.28 -19.39
C THR A 176 -17.72 -25.51 -19.77
N GLU A 177 -16.47 -25.31 -20.16
CA GLU A 177 -15.55 -26.40 -20.47
C GLU A 177 -15.12 -27.11 -19.20
N ALA A 178 -14.77 -26.35 -18.16
CA ALA A 178 -14.37 -26.88 -16.87
C ALA A 178 -15.48 -27.74 -16.23
N VAL A 179 -16.74 -27.29 -16.21
CA VAL A 179 -17.83 -28.10 -15.67
C VAL A 179 -18.06 -29.38 -16.48
N THR A 180 -17.88 -29.33 -17.81
CA THR A 180 -18.01 -30.49 -18.70
C THR A 180 -16.90 -31.52 -18.45
N LEU A 181 -15.65 -31.05 -18.30
CA LEU A 181 -14.52 -31.89 -17.92
C LEU A 181 -14.74 -32.53 -16.54
N GLY A 182 -15.19 -31.72 -15.57
CA GLY A 182 -15.53 -32.20 -14.23
C GLY A 182 -16.60 -33.29 -14.24
N GLN A 183 -17.68 -33.10 -15.02
CA GLN A 183 -18.71 -34.13 -15.23
C GLN A 183 -18.12 -35.41 -15.84
N HIS A 184 -17.31 -35.28 -16.90
CA HIS A 184 -16.68 -36.42 -17.54
C HIS A 184 -15.80 -37.23 -16.57
N TYR A 185 -15.02 -36.55 -15.72
CA TYR A 185 -14.20 -37.20 -14.70
C TYR A 185 -15.05 -37.91 -13.64
N VAL A 186 -16.13 -37.27 -13.17
CA VAL A 186 -17.03 -37.85 -12.17
C VAL A 186 -17.81 -39.05 -12.71
N ASP A 187 -18.26 -39.00 -13.96
CA ASP A 187 -18.92 -40.11 -14.61
C ASP A 187 -17.97 -41.31 -14.77
N SER A 188 -16.71 -41.02 -15.13
CA SER A 188 -15.66 -42.04 -15.19
C SER A 188 -15.39 -42.64 -13.81
N LEU A 189 -15.22 -41.81 -12.77
CA LEU A 189 -15.08 -42.27 -11.39
C LEU A 189 -16.25 -43.17 -10.97
N SER A 190 -17.48 -42.79 -11.32
CA SER A 190 -18.70 -43.54 -11.00
C SER A 190 -18.74 -44.92 -11.66
N ALA A 191 -18.13 -45.07 -12.84
CA ALA A 191 -18.06 -46.33 -13.56
C ALA A 191 -17.09 -47.34 -12.92
N TYR A 192 -16.02 -46.88 -12.27
CA TYR A 192 -14.93 -47.76 -11.79
C TYR A 192 -14.88 -47.91 -10.26
N ILE A 193 -15.43 -46.96 -9.49
CA ILE A 193 -15.29 -46.93 -8.03
C ILE A 193 -15.84 -48.19 -7.32
N GLY A 194 -16.90 -48.79 -7.87
CA GLY A 194 -17.54 -49.97 -7.28
C GLY A 194 -16.69 -51.24 -7.35
N ASP A 195 -15.75 -51.29 -8.30
CA ASP A 195 -14.95 -52.46 -8.64
C ASP A 195 -13.45 -52.27 -8.32
N VAL A 196 -13.13 -51.30 -7.46
CA VAL A 196 -11.74 -51.03 -7.02
C VAL A 196 -11.18 -52.25 -6.28
N GLU A 197 -10.00 -52.70 -6.68
CA GLU A 197 -9.31 -53.89 -6.17
C GLU A 197 -8.61 -53.61 -4.82
N VAL A 198 -9.37 -53.18 -3.81
CA VAL A 198 -8.83 -52.66 -2.54
C VAL A 198 -7.91 -53.65 -1.81
N SER A 199 -8.21 -54.96 -1.88
CA SER A 199 -7.44 -55.98 -1.17
C SER A 199 -6.06 -56.22 -1.80
N GLU A 200 -6.02 -56.15 -3.14
CA GLU A 200 -4.84 -56.28 -3.98
C GLU A 200 -3.95 -55.05 -3.79
N VAL A 201 -4.54 -53.84 -3.83
CA VAL A 201 -3.87 -52.57 -3.54
C VAL A 201 -3.23 -52.60 -2.15
N ALA A 202 -3.96 -53.04 -1.12
CA ALA A 202 -3.44 -53.12 0.23
C ALA A 202 -2.29 -54.11 0.37
N LYS A 203 -2.37 -55.25 -0.31
CA LYS A 203 -1.30 -56.26 -0.33
C LYS A 203 -0.05 -55.76 -1.05
N GLU A 204 -0.22 -55.12 -2.21
CA GLU A 204 0.88 -54.59 -3.01
C GLU A 204 1.59 -53.45 -2.27
N TRP A 205 0.82 -52.51 -1.69
CA TRP A 205 1.38 -51.45 -0.86
C TRP A 205 2.05 -52.00 0.40
N GLY A 206 1.52 -53.05 1.04
CA GLY A 206 2.16 -53.67 2.20
C GLY A 206 3.59 -54.17 1.89
N SER A 207 3.76 -54.80 0.72
CA SER A 207 5.09 -55.21 0.23
C SER A 207 6.01 -54.00 0.00
N LEU A 208 5.48 -52.95 -0.63
CA LEU A 208 6.25 -51.74 -0.93
C LEU A 208 6.63 -50.94 0.32
N TYR A 209 5.73 -50.90 1.31
CA TYR A 209 5.95 -50.28 2.61
C TYR A 209 7.17 -50.89 3.31
N ASP A 210 7.24 -52.22 3.34
CA ASP A 210 8.36 -52.95 3.95
C ASP A 210 9.66 -52.73 3.19
N LYS A 211 9.61 -52.66 1.84
CA LYS A 211 10.78 -52.31 1.01
C LYS A 211 11.30 -50.91 1.32
N ILE A 212 10.42 -49.91 1.37
CA ILE A 212 10.79 -48.52 1.70
C ILE A 212 11.34 -48.43 3.13
N ALA A 213 10.73 -49.14 4.09
CA ALA A 213 11.23 -49.19 5.47
C ALA A 213 12.61 -49.85 5.58
N ALA A 214 12.88 -50.91 4.81
CA ALA A 214 14.19 -51.53 4.72
C ALA A 214 15.22 -50.57 4.10
N PHE A 215 14.86 -49.88 3.02
CA PHE A 215 15.71 -48.86 2.41
C PHE A 215 16.05 -47.72 3.36
N VAL A 216 15.09 -47.21 4.14
CA VAL A 216 15.36 -46.21 5.19
C VAL A 216 16.36 -46.73 6.22
N LYS A 217 16.27 -48.00 6.64
CA LYS A 217 17.26 -48.62 7.55
C LYS A 217 18.66 -48.65 6.92
N MET A 218 18.74 -48.93 5.61
CA MET A 218 20.02 -48.90 4.87
C MET A 218 20.61 -47.49 4.85
N ILE A 219 19.81 -46.45 4.59
CA ILE A 219 20.27 -45.05 4.63
C ILE A 219 20.74 -44.66 6.03
N LYS A 220 20.02 -45.06 7.08
CA LYS A 220 20.41 -44.77 8.48
C LYS A 220 21.74 -45.41 8.90
N ALA A 221 22.19 -46.42 8.17
CA ALA A 221 23.49 -47.06 8.39
C ALA A 221 24.65 -46.37 7.63
N THR A 222 24.39 -45.32 6.85
CA THR A 222 25.40 -44.61 6.07
C THR A 222 25.57 -43.16 6.53
N ASP A 223 26.55 -42.45 5.97
CA ASP A 223 26.77 -41.01 6.24
C ASP A 223 25.72 -40.10 5.59
N VAL A 224 24.81 -40.65 4.76
CA VAL A 224 23.78 -39.89 4.05
C VAL A 224 22.87 -39.13 5.01
N VAL A 225 22.58 -39.67 6.20
CA VAL A 225 21.77 -38.99 7.23
C VAL A 225 22.37 -37.68 7.74
N SER A 226 23.68 -37.48 7.57
CA SER A 226 24.35 -36.24 7.96
C SER A 226 24.23 -35.13 6.92
N VAL A 227 23.87 -35.48 5.68
CA VAL A 227 23.82 -34.55 4.52
C VAL A 227 22.46 -34.50 3.84
N SER A 228 21.51 -35.35 4.26
CA SER A 228 20.14 -35.42 3.75
C SER A 228 19.18 -35.90 4.84
N ASN A 229 17.97 -35.34 4.84
CA ASN A 229 16.86 -35.72 5.69
C ASN A 229 15.92 -36.77 5.05
N ILE A 230 16.34 -37.41 3.94
CA ILE A 230 15.55 -38.45 3.26
C ILE A 230 15.14 -39.59 4.21
N ALA A 231 16.00 -39.96 5.16
CA ALA A 231 15.74 -41.01 6.15
C ALA A 231 14.66 -40.64 7.18
N ASP A 232 14.33 -39.36 7.31
CA ASP A 232 13.29 -38.84 8.20
C ASP A 232 12.00 -38.49 7.44
N ARG A 233 12.10 -38.11 6.16
CA ARG A 233 10.95 -37.79 5.31
C ARG A 233 10.28 -39.02 4.72
N LEU A 234 11.04 -39.96 4.14
CA LEU A 234 10.47 -41.17 3.53
C LEU A 234 9.54 -41.96 4.47
N PRO A 235 9.86 -42.17 5.77
CA PRO A 235 8.93 -42.81 6.69
C PRO A 235 7.60 -42.08 6.83
N LYS A 236 7.61 -40.74 6.86
CA LYS A 236 6.39 -39.93 7.01
C LYS A 236 5.48 -40.10 5.80
N PHE A 237 6.03 -40.01 4.59
CA PHE A 237 5.26 -40.20 3.36
C PHE A 237 4.79 -41.65 3.22
N ASN A 238 5.65 -42.63 3.56
CA ASN A 238 5.28 -44.05 3.54
C ASN A 238 4.14 -44.37 4.55
N ASP A 239 4.18 -43.76 5.74
CA ASP A 239 3.12 -43.88 6.75
C ASP A 239 1.84 -43.16 6.34
N GLN A 240 1.93 -42.03 5.64
CA GLN A 240 0.78 -41.33 5.06
C GLN A 240 0.04 -42.23 4.06
N VAL A 241 0.76 -42.82 3.09
CA VAL A 241 0.14 -43.73 2.11
C VAL A 241 -0.41 -44.97 2.81
N ARG A 242 0.31 -45.58 3.76
CA ARG A 242 -0.19 -46.73 4.53
C ARG A 242 -1.48 -46.41 5.29
N THR A 243 -1.55 -45.24 5.92
CA THR A 243 -2.74 -44.76 6.63
C THR A 243 -3.91 -44.62 5.66
N ALA A 244 -3.64 -44.07 4.47
CA ALA A 244 -4.63 -43.85 3.44
C ALA A 244 -5.15 -45.17 2.82
N VAL A 245 -4.27 -46.14 2.56
CA VAL A 245 -4.63 -47.52 2.14
C VAL A 245 -5.48 -48.23 3.21
N THR A 246 -5.11 -48.07 4.49
CA THR A 246 -5.88 -48.64 5.60
C THR A 246 -7.27 -48.03 5.69
N LYS A 247 -7.39 -46.71 5.49
CA LYS A 247 -8.69 -46.04 5.40
C LYS A 247 -9.49 -46.57 4.22
N LEU A 248 -8.91 -46.63 3.02
CA LEU A 248 -9.55 -47.16 1.82
C LEU A 248 -10.12 -48.58 2.03
N SER A 249 -9.36 -49.44 2.74
CA SER A 249 -9.79 -50.80 3.12
C SER A 249 -11.02 -50.85 4.03
N GLY A 250 -11.29 -49.76 4.75
CA GLY A 250 -12.47 -49.62 5.62
C GLY A 250 -13.63 -48.85 4.99
N VAL A 251 -13.48 -48.29 3.78
CA VAL A 251 -14.54 -47.52 3.12
C VAL A 251 -15.56 -48.44 2.44
N ASN A 252 -16.84 -48.07 2.55
CA ASN A 252 -17.90 -48.73 1.81
C ASN A 252 -17.97 -48.17 0.37
N LEU A 253 -17.44 -48.92 -0.60
CA LEU A 253 -17.41 -48.51 -2.01
C LEU A 253 -18.80 -48.25 -2.60
N SER A 254 -19.82 -49.01 -2.20
CA SER A 254 -21.20 -48.80 -2.68
C SER A 254 -21.81 -47.49 -2.14
N GLN A 255 -21.47 -47.13 -0.90
CA GLN A 255 -21.82 -45.83 -0.33
C GLN A 255 -21.06 -44.71 -1.04
N GLY A 256 -19.76 -44.90 -1.30
CA GLY A 256 -18.94 -43.98 -2.09
C GLY A 256 -19.52 -43.71 -3.48
N ALA A 257 -19.94 -44.77 -4.19
CA ALA A 257 -20.60 -44.67 -5.50
C ALA A 257 -21.92 -43.88 -5.41
N SER A 258 -22.72 -44.12 -4.36
CA SER A 258 -23.98 -43.40 -4.13
C SER A 258 -23.75 -41.92 -3.82
N SER A 259 -22.74 -41.60 -3.01
CA SER A 259 -22.33 -40.21 -2.73
C SER A 259 -21.82 -39.51 -3.97
N LEU A 260 -21.02 -40.20 -4.80
CA LEU A 260 -20.49 -39.67 -6.04
C LEU A 260 -21.60 -39.38 -7.06
N ALA A 261 -22.62 -40.23 -7.15
CA ALA A 261 -23.79 -39.98 -7.98
C ALA A 261 -24.52 -38.68 -7.58
N ALA A 262 -24.63 -38.39 -6.28
CA ALA A 262 -25.18 -37.11 -5.81
C ALA A 262 -24.29 -35.91 -6.18
N LYS A 263 -22.95 -36.07 -6.16
CA LYS A 263 -22.01 -35.02 -6.60
C LYS A 263 -22.04 -34.82 -8.12
N SER A 264 -22.21 -35.89 -8.90
CA SER A 264 -22.45 -35.82 -10.35
C SER A 264 -23.69 -34.98 -10.65
N GLN A 265 -24.81 -35.23 -9.95
CA GLN A 265 -26.03 -34.42 -10.11
C GLN A 265 -25.83 -32.94 -9.79
N ALA A 266 -25.03 -32.62 -8.77
CA ALA A 266 -24.71 -31.22 -8.44
C ALA A 266 -23.89 -30.54 -9.56
N LEU A 267 -22.91 -31.23 -10.13
CA LEU A 267 -22.15 -30.73 -11.30
C LEU A 267 -23.02 -30.64 -12.56
N ALA A 268 -23.94 -31.58 -12.77
CA ALA A 268 -24.93 -31.53 -13.84
C ALA A 268 -25.81 -30.27 -13.72
N ALA A 269 -26.32 -29.98 -12.53
CA ALA A 269 -27.11 -28.78 -12.27
C ALA A 269 -26.31 -27.49 -12.50
N LEU A 270 -25.01 -27.46 -12.17
CA LEU A 270 -24.14 -26.33 -12.52
C LEU A 270 -23.95 -26.20 -14.04
N GLY A 271 -23.77 -27.32 -14.76
CA GLY A 271 -23.72 -27.31 -16.22
C GLY A 271 -24.98 -26.75 -16.85
N GLU A 272 -26.16 -27.16 -16.36
CA GLU A 272 -27.44 -26.60 -16.79
C GLU A 272 -27.55 -25.09 -16.47
N LYS A 273 -27.14 -24.67 -15.27
CA LYS A 273 -27.09 -23.25 -14.86
C LYS A 273 -26.23 -22.43 -15.83
N PHE A 274 -25.03 -22.92 -16.17
CA PHE A 274 -24.10 -22.24 -17.09
C PHE A 274 -24.64 -22.19 -18.52
N GLY A 275 -25.46 -23.16 -18.93
CA GLY A 275 -26.12 -23.20 -20.23
C GLY A 275 -27.35 -22.29 -20.37
N THR A 276 -27.82 -21.65 -19.30
CA THR A 276 -28.97 -20.72 -19.36
C THR A 276 -28.62 -19.45 -20.14
N GLU A 277 -29.60 -18.87 -20.85
CA GLU A 277 -29.41 -17.63 -21.61
C GLU A 277 -28.83 -16.48 -20.76
N ALA A 278 -29.20 -16.42 -19.47
CA ALA A 278 -28.72 -15.41 -18.54
C ALA A 278 -27.23 -15.56 -18.16
N MET A 279 -26.66 -16.77 -18.25
CA MET A 279 -25.31 -17.08 -17.75
C MET A 279 -24.36 -17.55 -18.85
N ALA A 280 -24.87 -17.88 -20.04
CA ALA A 280 -24.11 -18.49 -21.12
C ALA A 280 -22.91 -17.65 -21.58
N ASP A 281 -23.04 -16.32 -21.60
CA ASP A 281 -21.94 -15.43 -21.99
C ASP A 281 -20.91 -15.22 -20.87
N LEU A 282 -21.32 -15.35 -19.61
CA LEU A 282 -20.40 -15.32 -18.47
C LEU A 282 -19.60 -16.63 -18.38
N ALA A 283 -20.25 -17.76 -18.60
CA ALA A 283 -19.65 -19.08 -18.45
C ALA A 283 -18.71 -19.48 -19.61
N LYS A 284 -18.62 -18.66 -20.67
CA LYS A 284 -17.60 -18.77 -21.72
C LYS A 284 -16.26 -18.13 -21.33
N GLU A 285 -16.25 -17.30 -20.28
CA GLU A 285 -15.03 -16.71 -19.76
C GLU A 285 -14.28 -17.71 -18.87
N GLU A 286 -12.96 -17.50 -18.79
CA GLU A 286 -12.09 -18.25 -17.87
C GLU A 286 -12.50 -18.03 -16.42
N GLY A 287 -12.31 -19.06 -15.58
CA GLY A 287 -12.61 -18.96 -14.15
C GLY A 287 -11.79 -17.87 -13.45
N LEU A 288 -12.35 -17.30 -12.39
CA LEU A 288 -11.68 -16.31 -11.55
C LEU A 288 -11.56 -16.85 -10.12
N LEU A 289 -10.44 -17.51 -9.83
CA LEU A 289 -10.18 -18.10 -8.50
C LEU A 289 -10.09 -17.05 -7.38
N GLN A 290 -9.68 -15.82 -7.72
CA GLN A 290 -9.62 -14.71 -6.78
C GLN A 290 -9.85 -13.38 -7.51
N LEU A 291 -10.65 -12.50 -6.92
CA LEU A 291 -10.76 -11.10 -7.37
C LEU A 291 -9.46 -10.36 -7.07
N SER A 292 -9.13 -9.34 -7.89
CA SER A 292 -8.04 -8.43 -7.56
C SER A 292 -8.32 -7.73 -6.22
N GLU A 293 -7.27 -7.36 -5.48
CA GLU A 293 -7.42 -6.67 -4.18
C GLU A 293 -8.28 -5.41 -4.31
N VAL A 294 -8.09 -4.65 -5.39
CA VAL A 294 -8.89 -3.46 -5.70
C VAL A 294 -10.35 -3.83 -6.00
N ASP A 295 -10.63 -4.80 -6.88
CA ASP A 295 -12.01 -5.20 -7.18
C ASP A 295 -12.73 -5.72 -5.93
N SER A 296 -12.04 -6.52 -5.10
CA SER A 296 -12.56 -7.01 -3.82
C SER A 296 -12.89 -5.84 -2.88
N THR A 297 -12.00 -4.87 -2.78
CA THR A 297 -12.20 -3.67 -1.97
C THR A 297 -13.38 -2.83 -2.45
N LEU A 298 -13.51 -2.64 -3.76
CA LEU A 298 -14.63 -1.92 -4.37
C LEU A 298 -15.97 -2.64 -4.13
N LEU A 299 -16.00 -3.95 -4.33
CA LEU A 299 -17.21 -4.77 -4.18
C LEU A 299 -17.70 -4.86 -2.73
N ASN A 300 -16.79 -4.74 -1.77
CA ASN A 300 -17.09 -4.71 -0.34
C ASN A 300 -17.26 -3.30 0.22
N LEU A 301 -17.15 -2.26 -0.62
CA LEU A 301 -17.36 -0.88 -0.19
C LEU A 301 -18.82 -0.71 0.28
N SER A 302 -18.96 -0.16 1.47
CA SER A 302 -20.22 0.07 2.15
C SER A 302 -20.24 1.47 2.78
N LYS A 303 -21.41 1.87 3.27
CA LYS A 303 -21.56 3.15 3.96
C LYS A 303 -20.70 3.23 5.22
N ASP A 304 -20.46 2.10 5.90
CA ASP A 304 -19.64 2.07 7.11
C ASP A 304 -18.17 2.42 6.83
N ASN A 305 -17.71 2.24 5.59
CA ASN A 305 -16.36 2.62 5.20
C ASN A 305 -16.16 4.14 5.13
N PHE A 306 -17.24 4.93 5.13
CA PHE A 306 -17.17 6.38 4.97
C PHE A 306 -16.80 7.12 6.24
N PHE A 307 -16.87 6.43 7.38
CA PHE A 307 -16.74 6.99 8.71
C PHE A 307 -15.51 6.43 9.41
N ASP A 308 -14.86 7.29 10.19
CA ASP A 308 -13.73 6.88 11.03
C ASP A 308 -14.26 6.32 12.36
N PRO A 309 -14.06 5.02 12.62
CA PRO A 309 -14.60 4.36 13.81
C PRO A 309 -14.00 4.88 15.12
N ASP A 310 -12.87 5.58 15.09
CA ASP A 310 -12.19 6.06 16.30
C ASP A 310 -12.59 7.49 16.71
N THR A 311 -13.49 8.12 15.96
CA THR A 311 -14.03 9.43 16.33
C THR A 311 -14.99 9.30 17.50
N TYR A 312 -15.10 10.34 18.34
CA TYR A 312 -15.89 10.31 19.58
C TYR A 312 -17.36 9.88 19.37
N ASP A 313 -17.95 10.24 18.22
CA ASP A 313 -19.31 9.86 17.83
C ASP A 313 -19.36 8.68 16.84
N GLY A 314 -18.22 8.25 16.29
CA GLY A 314 -18.13 7.25 15.22
C GLY A 314 -18.79 7.69 13.91
N GLU A 315 -19.14 8.97 13.77
CA GLU A 315 -19.96 9.50 12.68
C GLU A 315 -19.23 10.55 11.83
N GLN A 316 -17.97 10.87 12.14
CA GLN A 316 -17.20 11.78 11.31
C GLN A 316 -16.68 11.07 10.05
N ARG A 317 -16.94 11.70 8.90
CA ARG A 317 -16.50 11.20 7.60
C ARG A 317 -15.03 11.49 7.35
N TYR A 318 -14.38 10.58 6.61
CA TYR A 318 -13.04 10.85 6.10
C TYR A 318 -12.99 12.09 5.19
N ILE A 319 -11.89 12.82 5.32
CA ILE A 319 -11.65 14.06 4.58
C ILE A 319 -11.05 13.71 3.22
N MET A 320 -11.71 14.15 2.14
CA MET A 320 -11.28 14.03 0.76
C MET A 320 -10.76 15.38 0.29
N ALA A 321 -9.51 15.43 -0.16
CA ALA A 321 -8.97 16.61 -0.80
C ALA A 321 -8.30 16.27 -2.11
N TYR A 322 -8.61 17.04 -3.14
CA TYR A 322 -8.09 16.85 -4.48
C TYR A 322 -7.91 18.18 -5.19
N ARG A 323 -7.07 18.20 -6.22
CA ARG A 323 -6.88 19.36 -7.08
C ARG A 323 -7.71 19.19 -8.35
N PRO A 324 -8.66 20.11 -8.67
CA PRO A 324 -9.44 20.01 -9.90
C PRO A 324 -8.55 19.88 -11.13
N GLY A 325 -8.86 18.92 -12.01
CA GLY A 325 -8.11 18.68 -13.24
C GLY A 325 -6.80 17.90 -13.06
N ASN A 326 -6.54 17.32 -11.88
CA ASN A 326 -5.37 16.49 -11.60
C ASN A 326 -5.79 15.20 -10.88
N SER A 327 -4.98 14.14 -10.98
CA SER A 327 -5.14 12.87 -10.25
C SER A 327 -4.70 12.92 -8.77
N TYR A 328 -4.25 14.09 -8.30
CA TYR A 328 -3.87 14.31 -6.90
C TYR A 328 -5.09 14.13 -5.97
N LEU A 329 -4.98 13.17 -5.06
CA LEU A 329 -5.98 12.80 -4.07
C LEU A 329 -5.30 12.58 -2.71
N VAL A 330 -5.96 13.07 -1.66
CA VAL A 330 -5.68 12.77 -0.26
C VAL A 330 -6.94 12.27 0.42
N VAL A 331 -6.81 11.17 1.16
CA VAL A 331 -7.81 10.65 2.10
C VAL A 331 -7.23 10.72 3.50
N GLU A 332 -7.93 11.33 4.45
CA GLU A 332 -7.38 11.65 5.77
C GLU A 332 -8.38 11.38 6.90
N SER A 333 -7.88 10.80 8.00
CA SER A 333 -8.63 10.58 9.23
C SER A 333 -9.06 11.93 9.83
N PRO A 334 -10.36 12.13 10.11
CA PRO A 334 -10.85 13.34 10.76
C PRO A 334 -10.57 13.37 12.26
N ASN A 335 -10.23 12.22 12.87
CA ASN A 335 -10.09 12.10 14.31
C ASN A 335 -9.05 13.09 14.84
N LEU A 336 -9.32 13.74 15.96
CA LEU A 336 -8.44 14.73 16.60
C LEU A 336 -8.10 16.00 15.80
N LEU A 337 -8.42 16.10 14.51
CA LEU A 337 -8.01 17.25 13.69
C LEU A 337 -8.64 18.58 14.14
N GLY A 338 -9.83 18.55 14.75
CA GLY A 338 -10.45 19.74 15.32
C GLY A 338 -9.60 20.34 16.45
N GLN A 339 -9.26 19.51 17.44
CA GLN A 339 -8.44 19.91 18.59
C GLN A 339 -7.02 20.26 18.16
N PHE A 340 -6.44 19.48 17.26
CA PHE A 340 -5.15 19.76 16.62
C PHE A 340 -5.11 21.16 16.00
N GLY A 341 -6.11 21.46 15.15
CA GLY A 341 -6.19 22.75 14.47
C GLY A 341 -6.26 23.92 15.46
N ASP A 342 -7.00 23.77 16.56
CA ASP A 342 -7.07 24.80 17.61
C ASP A 342 -5.74 24.99 18.33
N LYS A 343 -5.04 23.90 18.69
CA LYS A 343 -3.71 23.96 19.33
C LYS A 343 -2.69 24.62 18.41
N VAL A 344 -2.59 24.18 17.16
CA VAL A 344 -1.65 24.75 16.16
C VAL A 344 -1.95 26.23 15.88
N ARG A 345 -3.23 26.62 15.73
CA ARG A 345 -3.60 28.03 15.56
C ARG A 345 -3.20 28.87 16.78
N ASN A 346 -3.38 28.34 17.99
CA ASN A 346 -3.00 29.04 19.22
C ASN A 346 -1.49 29.18 19.36
N ALA A 347 -0.72 28.12 19.09
CA ALA A 347 0.74 28.12 19.11
C ALA A 347 1.33 29.11 18.09
N THR A 348 0.72 29.22 16.91
CA THR A 348 1.20 30.11 15.84
C THR A 348 0.69 31.55 15.93
N LYS A 349 -0.30 31.83 16.79
CA LYS A 349 -0.86 33.18 16.97
C LYS A 349 0.18 34.28 17.26
N PRO A 350 1.23 34.07 18.07
CA PRO A 350 2.28 35.06 18.29
C PRO A 350 3.10 35.39 17.04
N LEU A 351 3.06 34.53 16.01
CA LEU A 351 3.81 34.66 14.77
C LEU A 351 3.05 35.43 13.68
N VAL A 352 1.77 35.73 13.86
CA VAL A 352 0.95 36.41 12.83
C VAL A 352 1.48 37.82 12.54
N ASN A 353 1.94 38.52 13.58
CA ASN A 353 2.37 39.92 13.51
C ASN A 353 3.85 40.08 13.89
N LEU A 354 4.73 39.27 13.31
CA LEU A 354 6.17 39.44 13.52
C LEU A 354 6.66 40.76 12.92
N SER A 355 7.50 41.47 13.68
CA SER A 355 8.08 42.76 13.29
C SER A 355 8.88 42.72 11.97
N LEU A 356 9.38 41.53 11.61
CA LEU A 356 10.11 41.29 10.37
C LEU A 356 9.23 41.39 9.12
N TYR A 357 7.93 41.09 9.22
CA TYR A 357 7.03 41.09 8.05
C TYR A 357 6.81 42.49 7.51
N ASP A 358 6.53 43.45 8.40
CA ASP A 358 6.35 44.86 8.02
C ASP A 358 7.66 45.45 7.47
N GLY A 359 8.80 45.10 8.08
CA GLY A 359 10.12 45.53 7.61
C GLY A 359 10.45 44.99 6.21
N LEU A 360 10.17 43.71 5.94
CA LEU A 360 10.36 43.11 4.61
C LEU A 360 9.41 43.73 3.58
N ASN A 361 8.16 43.98 3.95
CA ASN A 361 7.21 44.67 3.08
C ASN A 361 7.69 46.09 2.72
N GLY A 362 8.33 46.79 3.66
CA GLY A 362 9.00 48.07 3.41
C GLY A 362 10.12 47.97 2.36
N VAL A 363 10.95 46.93 2.44
CA VAL A 363 12.00 46.66 1.44
C VAL A 363 11.40 46.37 0.06
N TYR A 364 10.36 45.53 -0.02
CA TYR A 364 9.64 45.26 -1.27
C TYR A 364 9.03 46.53 -1.86
N THR A 365 8.38 47.35 -1.03
CA THR A 365 7.79 48.62 -1.47
C THR A 365 8.82 49.59 -2.03
N ALA A 366 10.00 49.70 -1.40
CA ALA A 366 11.08 50.55 -1.89
C ALA A 366 11.69 50.03 -3.21
N LEU A 367 11.80 48.70 -3.37
CA LEU A 367 12.21 48.08 -4.63
C LEU A 367 11.17 48.31 -5.74
N ASP A 368 9.89 48.12 -5.46
CA ASP A 368 8.80 48.35 -6.41
C ASP A 368 8.73 49.81 -6.85
N SER A 369 8.95 50.75 -5.93
CA SER A 369 9.06 52.17 -6.25
C SER A 369 10.25 52.45 -7.19
N SER A 370 11.40 51.83 -6.94
CA SER A 370 12.58 51.94 -7.81
C SER A 370 12.33 51.36 -9.20
N LYS A 371 11.67 50.19 -9.30
CA LYS A 371 11.28 49.56 -10.58
C LYS A 371 10.27 50.43 -11.35
N SER A 372 9.32 51.01 -10.64
CA SER A 372 8.31 51.91 -11.20
C SER A 372 8.94 53.17 -11.78
N GLU A 373 9.88 53.80 -11.07
CA GLU A 373 10.60 54.97 -11.56
C GLU A 373 11.46 54.64 -12.80
N MET A 374 12.19 53.51 -12.78
CA MET A 374 12.93 53.04 -13.95
C MET A 374 12.04 52.87 -15.18
N THR A 375 10.86 52.27 -15.00
CA THR A 375 9.88 52.06 -16.08
C THR A 375 9.27 53.39 -16.56
N SER A 376 8.92 54.28 -15.63
CA SER A 376 8.36 55.60 -15.92
C SER A 376 9.33 56.46 -16.74
N VAL A 377 10.62 56.50 -16.36
CA VAL A 377 11.66 57.24 -17.08
C VAL A 377 11.91 56.62 -18.45
N LYS A 378 11.99 55.29 -18.54
CA LYS A 378 12.10 54.56 -19.80
C LYS A 378 11.03 54.99 -20.80
N ASP A 379 9.78 55.02 -20.37
CA ASP A 379 8.63 55.28 -21.23
C ASP A 379 8.49 56.78 -21.54
N ARG A 380 8.63 57.65 -20.54
CA ARG A 380 8.58 59.11 -20.67
C ARG A 380 9.62 59.65 -21.65
N TYR A 381 10.84 59.14 -21.58
CA TYR A 381 11.95 59.60 -22.43
C TYR A 381 12.24 58.67 -23.61
N ARG A 382 11.44 57.62 -23.81
CA ARG A 382 11.57 56.65 -24.91
C ARG A 382 13.00 56.12 -25.06
N LEU A 383 13.62 55.72 -23.96
CA LEU A 383 15.05 55.37 -23.89
C LEU A 383 15.48 54.29 -24.91
N GLY A 384 14.56 53.40 -25.28
CA GLY A 384 14.81 52.34 -26.27
C GLY A 384 15.05 52.85 -27.70
N ARG A 385 14.81 54.13 -27.98
CA ARG A 385 15.17 54.76 -29.26
C ARG A 385 16.62 55.24 -29.31
N TYR A 386 17.30 55.33 -28.16
CA TYR A 386 18.60 55.96 -28.04
C TYR A 386 19.71 54.95 -27.72
N ASN A 387 19.45 53.95 -26.88
CA ASN A 387 20.41 52.89 -26.60
C ASN A 387 19.71 51.61 -26.11
N THR A 388 19.90 50.51 -26.84
CA THR A 388 19.34 49.19 -26.51
C THR A 388 19.95 48.61 -25.22
N ASP A 389 21.22 48.89 -24.93
CA ASP A 389 21.93 48.35 -23.76
C ASP A 389 21.37 48.89 -22.44
N ILE A 390 20.86 50.13 -22.44
CA ILE A 390 20.15 50.72 -21.30
C ILE A 390 18.87 49.92 -21.01
N ILE A 391 18.12 49.54 -22.05
CA ILE A 391 16.89 48.75 -21.90
C ILE A 391 17.19 47.33 -21.43
N LEU A 392 18.22 46.69 -21.99
CA LEU A 392 18.61 45.34 -21.62
C LEU A 392 19.08 45.29 -20.16
N THR A 393 19.97 46.20 -19.76
CA THR A 393 20.47 46.29 -18.38
C THR A 393 19.34 46.56 -17.39
N MET A 394 18.41 47.48 -17.72
CA MET A 394 17.26 47.76 -16.87
C MET A 394 16.32 46.56 -16.73
N LYS A 395 16.04 45.82 -17.82
CA LYS A 395 15.24 44.59 -17.77
C LYS A 395 15.92 43.51 -16.92
N GLU A 396 17.22 43.36 -17.07
CA GLU A 396 18.02 42.39 -16.29
C GLU A 396 17.96 42.71 -14.79
N VAL A 397 18.20 43.98 -14.42
CA VAL A 397 18.13 44.42 -13.01
C VAL A 397 16.72 44.24 -12.44
N ILE A 398 15.67 44.61 -13.18
CA ILE A 398 14.28 44.42 -12.74
C ILE A 398 13.97 42.94 -12.52
N ALA A 399 14.32 42.08 -13.49
CA ALA A 399 14.10 40.63 -13.37
C ALA A 399 14.88 40.03 -12.19
N GLU A 400 16.11 40.49 -11.94
CA GLU A 400 16.90 40.05 -10.80
C GLU A 400 16.34 40.54 -9.45
N MET A 401 15.74 41.74 -9.40
CA MET A 401 15.03 42.28 -8.23
C MET A 401 13.76 41.49 -7.93
N ASP A 402 13.02 41.08 -8.96
CA ASP A 402 11.83 40.23 -8.79
C ASP A 402 12.17 38.88 -8.15
N ASN A 403 13.42 38.42 -8.29
CA ASN A 403 13.93 37.19 -7.67
C ASN A 403 14.49 37.40 -6.24
N LEU A 404 14.12 38.47 -5.53
CA LEU A 404 14.55 38.70 -4.14
C LEU A 404 14.11 37.56 -3.20
N GLY A 405 12.98 36.91 -3.49
CA GLY A 405 12.46 35.78 -2.71
C GLY A 405 13.42 34.58 -2.62
N SER A 406 14.42 34.49 -3.48
CA SER A 406 15.45 33.44 -3.44
C SER A 406 16.55 33.68 -2.38
N VAL A 407 16.68 34.90 -1.86
CA VAL A 407 17.64 35.23 -0.80
C VAL A 407 17.26 34.48 0.48
N LYS A 408 18.21 33.82 1.15
CA LYS A 408 17.90 32.89 2.26
C LYS A 408 17.08 33.54 3.37
N PHE A 409 17.46 34.74 3.83
CA PHE A 409 16.70 35.48 4.85
C PHE A 409 15.23 35.69 4.44
N VAL A 410 15.01 36.18 3.21
CA VAL A 410 13.69 36.50 2.66
C VAL A 410 12.87 35.22 2.45
N ARG A 411 13.50 34.18 1.90
CA ARG A 411 12.86 32.87 1.70
C ARG A 411 12.38 32.28 3.01
N TYR A 412 13.20 32.26 4.05
CA TYR A 412 12.81 31.69 5.35
C TYR A 412 11.70 32.49 6.03
N ALA A 413 11.72 33.82 5.90
CA ALA A 413 10.63 34.66 6.37
C ALA A 413 9.31 34.40 5.62
N ASN A 414 9.37 34.23 4.31
CA ASN A 414 8.21 33.90 3.48
C ASN A 414 7.68 32.50 3.77
N ASP A 415 8.55 31.49 3.90
CA ASP A 415 8.18 30.12 4.26
C ASP A 415 7.47 30.08 5.64
N LEU A 416 7.97 30.84 6.62
CA LEU A 416 7.33 30.98 7.93
C LEU A 416 5.96 31.66 7.82
N LYS A 417 5.85 32.73 7.02
CA LYS A 417 4.60 33.44 6.80
C LYS A 417 3.56 32.54 6.12
N GLU A 418 3.94 31.84 5.06
CA GLU A 418 3.08 30.90 4.33
C GLU A 418 2.58 29.79 5.26
N PHE A 419 3.44 29.25 6.11
CA PHE A 419 3.05 28.29 7.13
C PHE A 419 2.00 28.87 8.08
N VAL A 420 2.26 30.04 8.66
CA VAL A 420 1.33 30.71 9.59
C VAL A 420 -0.01 30.97 8.91
N ASP A 421 -0.01 31.49 7.69
CA ASP A 421 -1.22 31.78 6.91
C ASP A 421 -1.99 30.48 6.58
N THR A 422 -1.28 29.40 6.27
CA THR A 422 -1.89 28.09 5.95
C THR A 422 -2.59 27.50 7.17
N VAL A 423 -1.93 27.45 8.33
CA VAL A 423 -2.53 26.86 9.55
C VAL A 423 -3.73 27.65 10.09
N GLN A 424 -3.89 28.92 9.70
CA GLN A 424 -5.12 29.67 10.02
C GLN A 424 -6.34 29.15 9.25
N THR A 425 -6.15 28.46 8.12
CA THR A 425 -7.24 28.06 7.21
C THR A 425 -7.41 26.55 7.08
N THR A 426 -6.46 25.76 7.58
CA THR A 426 -6.53 24.29 7.54
C THR A 426 -6.11 23.67 8.86
N SER A 427 -6.77 22.56 9.21
CA SER A 427 -6.40 21.71 10.35
C SER A 427 -5.88 20.34 9.88
N ARG A 428 -5.48 20.23 8.61
CA ARG A 428 -5.15 18.96 7.98
C ARG A 428 -3.73 18.55 8.31
N LEU A 429 -3.56 17.39 8.93
CA LEU A 429 -2.28 16.79 9.25
C LEU A 429 -1.45 16.55 7.98
N SER A 430 -2.09 16.15 6.88
CA SER A 430 -1.44 15.97 5.58
C SER A 430 -0.80 17.23 5.00
N VAL A 431 -1.17 18.41 5.51
CA VAL A 431 -0.61 19.72 5.10
C VAL A 431 0.35 20.24 6.16
N VAL A 432 -0.06 20.24 7.42
CA VAL A 432 0.71 20.86 8.52
C VAL A 432 1.99 20.08 8.82
N LYS A 433 1.94 18.74 8.87
CA LYS A 433 3.11 17.89 9.17
C LYS A 433 4.28 18.13 8.20
N PRO A 434 4.12 17.99 6.86
CA PRO A 434 5.24 18.21 5.95
C PRO A 434 5.71 19.68 5.94
N MET A 435 4.82 20.65 6.17
CA MET A 435 5.24 22.05 6.25
C MET A 435 6.10 22.32 7.49
N VAL A 436 5.70 21.84 8.67
CA VAL A 436 6.46 22.07 9.91
C VAL A 436 7.81 21.35 9.87
N GLU A 437 7.87 20.11 9.37
CA GLU A 437 9.12 19.35 9.20
C GLU A 437 10.14 20.09 8.32
N ASN A 438 9.66 20.69 7.21
CA ASN A 438 10.49 21.50 6.32
C ASN A 438 10.89 22.86 6.93
N LEU A 439 10.15 23.33 7.93
CA LEU A 439 10.31 24.65 8.52
C LEU A 439 11.26 24.64 9.73
N VAL A 440 11.38 23.54 10.49
CA VAL A 440 12.15 23.48 11.76
C VAL A 440 13.54 24.13 11.63
N GLN A 441 14.37 23.67 10.68
CA GLN A 441 15.73 24.18 10.51
C GLN A 441 15.76 25.63 10.00
N LYS A 442 14.80 25.98 9.14
CA LYS A 442 14.70 27.33 8.55
C LYS A 442 14.28 28.36 9.59
N ALA A 443 13.33 28.00 10.45
CA ALA A 443 12.82 28.82 11.52
C ALA A 443 13.88 29.06 12.59
N ASP A 444 14.66 28.04 12.98
CA ASP A 444 15.77 28.24 13.94
C ASP A 444 16.90 29.11 13.35
N THR A 445 17.22 28.93 12.07
CA THR A 445 18.17 29.80 11.37
C THR A 445 17.66 31.24 11.32
N LEU A 446 16.38 31.44 11.01
CA LEU A 446 15.75 32.77 11.01
C LEU A 446 15.76 33.38 12.41
N ALA A 447 15.37 32.63 13.44
CA ALA A 447 15.37 33.07 14.83
C ALA A 447 16.76 33.54 15.28
N SER A 448 17.79 32.75 14.98
CA SER A 448 19.19 33.10 15.29
C SER A 448 19.62 34.40 14.59
N ARG A 449 19.16 34.61 13.35
CA ARG A 449 19.40 35.86 12.61
C ARG A 449 18.64 37.07 13.17
N LEU A 450 17.44 36.87 13.73
CA LEU A 450 16.72 37.94 14.42
C LEU A 450 17.46 38.39 15.68
N GLU A 451 18.06 37.44 16.43
CA GLU A 451 18.87 37.73 17.63
C GLU A 451 20.13 38.51 17.29
N SER A 452 20.86 38.07 16.26
CA SER A 452 22.09 38.73 15.81
C SER A 452 21.84 39.95 14.92
N ARG A 453 20.58 40.23 14.58
CA ARG A 453 20.16 41.23 13.57
C ARG A 453 20.88 41.05 12.23
N ASP A 454 21.15 39.81 11.86
CA ASP A 454 21.90 39.48 10.66
C ASP A 454 21.00 39.37 9.42
N VAL A 455 21.13 40.36 8.55
CA VAL A 455 20.51 40.41 7.21
C VAL A 455 21.58 40.50 6.12
N SER A 456 22.77 39.94 6.37
CA SER A 456 23.96 40.10 5.51
C SER A 456 23.74 39.67 4.06
N ASP A 457 23.07 38.55 3.83
CA ASP A 457 22.75 38.05 2.48
C ASP A 457 21.76 38.95 1.73
N LEU A 458 20.76 39.50 2.43
CA LEU A 458 19.86 40.50 1.88
C LEU A 458 20.63 41.80 1.57
N MET A 459 21.48 42.27 2.48
CA MET A 459 22.30 43.46 2.29
C MET A 459 23.26 43.31 1.11
N GLU A 460 23.91 42.16 0.98
CA GLU A 460 24.80 41.85 -0.15
C GLU A 460 24.03 41.91 -1.47
N ARG A 461 22.83 41.29 -1.52
CA ARG A 461 21.99 41.29 -2.71
C ARG A 461 21.52 42.68 -3.10
N LEU A 462 21.10 43.50 -2.13
CA LEU A 462 20.69 44.88 -2.36
C LEU A 462 21.88 45.77 -2.78
N THR A 463 23.07 45.55 -2.20
CA THR A 463 24.30 46.25 -2.62
C THR A 463 24.67 45.91 -4.06
N TYR A 464 24.55 44.64 -4.43
CA TYR A 464 24.75 44.18 -5.81
C TYR A 464 23.80 44.88 -6.80
N PHE A 465 22.51 44.98 -6.47
CA PHE A 465 21.55 45.73 -7.28
C PHE A 465 21.91 47.21 -7.37
N GLY A 466 22.27 47.85 -6.26
CA GLY A 466 22.73 49.24 -6.24
C GLY A 466 23.92 49.47 -7.18
N GLY A 467 24.90 48.56 -7.18
CA GLY A 467 26.04 48.61 -8.10
C GLY A 467 25.62 48.50 -9.57
N LYS A 468 24.65 47.64 -9.91
CA LYS A 468 24.10 47.57 -11.27
C LYS A 468 23.32 48.82 -11.66
N ILE A 469 22.57 49.42 -10.74
CA ILE A 469 21.84 50.67 -10.99
C ILE A 469 22.81 51.85 -11.21
N GLN A 470 23.91 51.94 -10.45
CA GLN A 470 24.94 52.96 -10.68
C GLN A 470 25.62 52.79 -12.06
N LYS A 471 25.82 51.55 -12.50
CA LYS A 471 26.29 51.27 -13.87
C LYS A 471 25.26 51.73 -14.91
N LEU A 472 23.97 51.48 -14.67
CA LEU A 472 22.87 51.95 -15.52
C LEU A 472 22.84 53.49 -15.60
N ASP A 473 23.01 54.19 -14.47
CA ASP A 473 23.11 55.65 -14.44
C ASP A 473 24.30 56.16 -15.26
N SER A 474 25.46 55.50 -15.12
CA SER A 474 26.66 55.82 -15.90
C SER A 474 26.44 55.58 -17.41
N LEU A 475 25.75 54.50 -17.78
CA LEU A 475 25.37 54.22 -19.17
C LEU A 475 24.45 55.31 -19.73
N ILE A 476 23.46 55.76 -18.97
CA ILE A 476 22.58 56.87 -19.37
C ILE A 476 23.41 58.14 -19.59
N GLN A 477 24.31 58.48 -18.66
CA GLN A 477 25.13 59.68 -18.78
C GLN A 477 26.06 59.65 -20.01
N ASN A 478 26.66 58.49 -20.29
CA ASN A 478 27.64 58.32 -21.36
C ASN A 478 27.05 57.96 -22.73
N SER A 479 25.73 57.73 -22.81
CA SER A 479 25.06 57.38 -24.06
C SER A 479 24.84 58.58 -25.00
N ASN A 480 24.46 58.28 -26.25
CA ASN A 480 24.11 59.26 -27.28
C ASN A 480 22.71 59.90 -27.07
N ILE A 481 22.16 59.89 -25.85
CA ILE A 481 20.92 60.57 -25.53
C ILE A 481 21.13 62.09 -25.66
N PRO A 482 20.23 62.84 -26.34
CA PRO A 482 20.34 64.30 -26.45
C PRO A 482 20.50 64.96 -25.09
N ALA A 483 21.43 65.93 -24.97
CA ALA A 483 21.76 66.56 -23.70
C ALA A 483 20.54 67.13 -22.95
N ARG A 484 19.56 67.69 -23.69
CA ARG A 484 18.29 68.20 -23.15
C ARG A 484 17.40 67.12 -22.53
N VAL A 485 17.46 65.89 -23.03
CA VAL A 485 16.72 64.75 -22.48
C VAL A 485 17.48 64.19 -21.28
N ARG A 486 18.79 63.96 -21.44
CA ARG A 486 19.68 63.43 -20.40
C ARG A 486 19.69 64.28 -19.13
N SER A 487 19.71 65.61 -19.24
CA SER A 487 19.69 66.52 -18.07
C SER A 487 18.41 66.43 -17.24
N ASN A 488 17.31 65.91 -17.81
CA ASN A 488 16.03 65.75 -17.13
C ASN A 488 15.86 64.36 -16.51
N ILE A 489 16.77 63.42 -16.80
CA ILE A 489 16.77 62.08 -16.20
C ILE A 489 17.57 62.17 -14.90
N LYS A 490 16.87 62.10 -13.76
CA LYS A 490 17.54 61.96 -12.46
C LYS A 490 18.17 60.56 -12.37
N PRO A 491 19.34 60.42 -11.72
CA PRO A 491 19.94 59.10 -11.50
C PRO A 491 19.00 58.19 -10.70
N PHE A 492 18.77 56.98 -11.20
CA PHE A 492 17.96 55.95 -10.55
C PHE A 492 18.53 55.56 -9.20
N SER A 493 19.86 55.66 -9.02
CA SER A 493 20.51 55.43 -7.73
C SER A 493 19.93 56.30 -6.62
N THR A 494 19.39 57.48 -6.94
CA THR A 494 18.78 58.40 -5.95
C THR A 494 17.52 57.78 -5.35
N GLN A 495 16.61 57.29 -6.18
CA GLN A 495 15.39 56.61 -5.71
C GLN A 495 15.73 55.28 -5.03
N TYR A 496 16.75 54.58 -5.52
CA TYR A 496 17.17 53.30 -4.96
C TYR A 496 17.76 53.42 -3.55
N GLN A 497 18.30 54.58 -3.14
CA GLN A 497 18.82 54.77 -1.78
C GLN A 497 17.74 54.54 -0.71
N ASP A 498 16.48 54.77 -1.02
CA ASP A 498 15.36 54.52 -0.10
C ASP A 498 15.30 53.05 0.35
N VAL A 499 15.80 52.12 -0.48
CA VAL A 499 15.88 50.68 -0.15
C VAL A 499 16.82 50.43 1.03
N PHE A 500 17.93 51.16 1.14
CA PHE A 500 18.82 51.03 2.30
C PHE A 500 18.21 51.66 3.55
N GLY A 501 17.42 52.72 3.41
CA GLY A 501 16.60 53.25 4.52
C GLY A 501 15.57 52.23 5.03
N ALA A 502 14.91 51.52 4.10
CA ALA A 502 14.00 50.42 4.44
C ALA A 502 14.75 49.23 5.08
N LEU A 503 15.95 48.88 4.60
CA LEU A 503 16.78 47.82 5.18
C LEU A 503 17.24 48.16 6.61
N GLU A 504 17.64 49.41 6.86
CA GLU A 504 18.01 49.84 8.22
C GLU A 504 16.79 49.87 9.15
N SER A 505 15.62 50.23 8.62
CA SER A 505 14.35 50.13 9.37
C SER A 505 14.01 48.68 9.71
N LEU A 506 14.21 47.75 8.77
CA LEU A 506 14.06 46.30 9.00
C LEU A 506 15.05 45.83 10.08
N LYS A 507 16.33 46.15 9.98
CA LYS A 507 17.34 45.81 11.01
C LYS A 507 16.95 46.35 12.39
N GLY A 508 16.42 47.58 12.43
CA GLY A 508 15.94 48.23 13.64
C GLY A 508 14.69 47.58 14.22
N SER A 509 13.82 47.00 13.37
CA SER A 509 12.60 46.31 13.81
C SER A 509 12.88 44.88 14.32
N LEU A 510 14.01 44.26 13.96
CA LEU A 510 14.35 42.91 14.40
C LEU A 510 14.46 42.84 15.94
N ASN A 511 13.49 42.12 16.52
CA ASN A 511 13.34 41.96 17.96
C ASN A 511 13.81 40.57 18.40
N PRO A 512 14.80 40.44 19.30
CA PRO A 512 15.18 39.15 19.87
C PRO A 512 14.02 38.40 20.54
N GLY A 513 13.02 39.11 21.06
CA GLY A 513 11.80 38.50 21.60
C GLY A 513 10.98 37.74 20.54
N ASP A 514 11.06 38.13 19.27
CA ASP A 514 10.41 37.41 18.17
C ASP A 514 11.12 36.09 17.85
N ALA A 515 12.44 36.00 18.06
CA ALA A 515 13.18 34.74 17.94
C ALA A 515 12.70 33.70 18.96
N GLY A 516 12.46 34.12 20.21
CA GLY A 516 11.87 33.27 21.24
C GLY A 516 10.48 32.76 20.84
N LYS A 517 9.61 33.64 20.32
CA LYS A 517 8.28 33.25 19.83
C LYS A 517 8.36 32.21 18.72
N ILE A 518 9.26 32.38 17.74
CA ILE A 518 9.44 31.43 16.64
C ILE A 518 9.83 30.05 17.17
N ARG A 519 10.87 29.97 18.02
CA ARG A 519 11.34 28.69 18.54
C ARG A 519 10.27 27.99 19.38
N THR A 520 9.59 28.73 20.26
CA THR A 520 8.49 28.19 21.08
C THR A 520 7.34 27.69 20.21
N ALA A 521 6.84 28.50 19.28
CA ALA A 521 5.71 28.12 18.44
C ALA A 521 6.01 26.90 17.55
N ILE A 522 7.21 26.83 16.94
CA ILE A 522 7.58 25.68 16.11
C ILE A 522 7.75 24.41 16.95
N HIS A 523 8.31 24.53 18.16
CA HIS A 523 8.41 23.42 19.08
C HIS A 523 7.03 22.92 19.54
N GLU A 524 6.14 23.83 19.94
CA GLU A 524 4.76 23.51 20.33
C GLU A 524 4.00 22.84 19.19
N VAL A 525 4.09 23.36 17.95
CA VAL A 525 3.42 22.71 16.81
C VAL A 525 3.98 21.32 16.53
N PHE A 526 5.30 21.12 16.68
CA PHE A 526 5.89 19.80 16.51
C PHE A 526 5.37 18.81 17.57
N GLN A 527 5.27 19.25 18.83
CA GLN A 527 4.64 18.47 19.90
C GLN A 527 3.17 18.19 19.60
N ASP A 528 2.41 19.16 19.11
CA ASP A 528 1.00 18.98 18.76
C ASP A 528 0.81 17.96 17.61
N VAL A 529 1.74 17.92 16.65
CA VAL A 529 1.77 16.90 15.57
C VAL A 529 2.04 15.52 16.15
N GLU A 530 3.02 15.38 17.05
CA GLU A 530 3.31 14.11 17.73
C GLU A 530 2.14 13.67 18.62
N GLU A 531 1.51 14.57 19.37
CA GLU A 531 0.37 14.28 20.23
C GLU A 531 -0.84 13.78 19.43
N VAL A 532 -1.11 14.34 18.25
CA VAL A 532 -2.21 13.88 17.39
C VAL A 532 -1.98 12.50 16.83
N LEU A 533 -0.73 12.17 16.49
CA LEU A 533 -0.35 10.86 15.99
C LEU A 533 -0.31 9.81 17.10
N ASN A 534 0.16 10.19 18.30
CA ASN A 534 0.21 9.29 19.46
C ASN A 534 -1.15 9.13 20.17
N GLY A 535 -2.07 10.06 19.94
CA GLY A 535 -3.42 10.02 20.47
C GLY A 535 -3.55 10.47 21.93
N TYR A 536 -4.76 10.31 22.47
CA TYR A 536 -5.07 10.57 23.88
C TYR A 536 -5.68 9.35 24.56
N PRO A 537 -5.40 9.15 25.87
CA PRO A 537 -6.03 8.09 26.65
C PRO A 537 -7.42 8.50 27.16
N GLU A 538 -8.43 7.66 26.91
CA GLU A 538 -9.74 7.69 27.56
C GLU A 538 -9.78 6.67 28.71
N LYS A 539 -10.27 7.07 29.89
CA LYS A 539 -10.41 6.13 31.01
C LYS A 539 -11.60 5.20 30.82
N VAL A 540 -11.32 3.90 30.67
CA VAL A 540 -12.32 2.83 30.59
C VAL A 540 -12.31 2.01 31.87
N ALA A 541 -13.52 1.68 32.37
CA ALA A 541 -13.69 0.90 33.60
C ALA A 541 -12.86 1.43 34.80
N VAL A 542 -12.78 2.76 34.93
CA VAL A 542 -12.17 3.53 36.04
C VAL A 542 -10.62 3.48 36.11
N VAL A 543 -9.99 2.37 35.74
CA VAL A 543 -8.54 2.14 35.94
C VAL A 543 -7.77 1.78 34.67
N PHE A 544 -8.46 1.50 33.56
CA PHE A 544 -7.80 1.21 32.28
C PHE A 544 -7.89 2.42 31.37
N GLU A 545 -7.00 2.47 30.39
CA GLU A 545 -6.92 3.54 29.41
C GLU A 545 -7.08 2.93 28.02
N LYS A 546 -7.95 3.52 27.21
CA LYS A 546 -8.12 3.22 25.79
C LYS A 546 -7.52 4.37 24.99
N MET A 547 -6.66 4.08 24.02
CA MET A 547 -6.03 5.08 23.18
C MET A 547 -6.88 5.41 21.96
N HIS A 548 -7.09 6.71 21.73
CA HIS A 548 -7.71 7.25 20.51
C HIS A 548 -6.69 8.07 19.76
N GLU A 549 -6.45 7.75 18.49
CA GLU A 549 -5.36 8.32 17.69
C GLU A 549 -5.87 8.83 16.33
N ASN A 550 -5.15 9.76 15.71
CA ASN A 550 -5.35 10.02 14.28
C ASN A 550 -4.62 8.95 13.49
N HIS A 551 -5.36 8.15 12.71
CA HIS A 551 -4.78 7.04 11.96
C HIS A 551 -4.02 7.47 10.69
N GLY A 552 -3.87 8.78 10.47
CA GLY A 552 -3.07 9.38 9.42
C GLY A 552 -3.84 9.70 8.14
N PHE A 553 -3.11 9.69 7.02
CA PHE A 553 -3.60 9.98 5.68
C PHE A 553 -2.93 9.12 4.61
N ILE A 554 -3.59 9.02 3.45
CA ILE A 554 -3.05 8.50 2.20
C ILE A 554 -2.96 9.66 1.21
N GLU A 555 -1.74 10.03 0.80
CA GLU A 555 -1.48 11.09 -0.18
C GLU A 555 -0.89 10.49 -1.45
N ASN A 556 -1.64 10.56 -2.56
CA ASN A 556 -1.21 10.04 -3.86
C ASN A 556 -0.67 8.58 -3.82
N GLY A 557 -1.23 7.76 -2.92
CA GLY A 557 -0.89 6.34 -2.77
C GLY A 557 0.20 6.08 -1.73
N ILE A 558 0.79 7.14 -1.16
CA ILE A 558 1.74 7.04 -0.05
C ILE A 558 0.94 7.09 1.25
N LYS A 559 1.02 6.02 2.03
CA LYS A 559 0.35 5.94 3.33
C LYS A 559 1.28 6.47 4.42
N SER A 560 0.81 7.44 5.19
CA SER A 560 1.61 8.10 6.24
C SER A 560 2.12 7.18 7.34
N TRP A 561 1.48 6.02 7.54
CA TRP A 561 1.89 5.00 8.51
C TRP A 561 2.85 3.94 7.93
N GLU A 562 3.13 3.98 6.62
CA GLU A 562 4.13 3.12 5.97
C GLU A 562 5.47 3.85 5.79
N THR A 563 5.50 5.17 5.97
CA THR A 563 6.69 6.02 5.77
C THR A 563 7.49 6.32 7.03
N SER A 564 7.08 5.74 8.17
CA SER A 564 7.71 5.93 9.48
C SER A 564 8.76 4.86 9.85
N GLU A 565 9.34 4.17 8.86
CA GLU A 565 10.55 3.33 9.02
C GLU A 565 11.86 4.06 8.69
#